data_AF-A0A1T4QZN3-F1
#
_entry.id   AF-A0A1T4QZN3-F1
#
_cell.length_a   1.000
_cell.length_b   1.000
_cell.length_c   1.000
_cell.angle_alpha   90.00
_cell.angle_beta   90.00
_cell.angle_gamma   90.00
#
_symmetry.space_group_name_H-M   'P 1'
#
loop_
_entity.id
_entity.type
_entity.pdbx_description
1 polymer ?
#
loop_
_entity_poly.entity_id
_entity_poly.type
_entity_poly.pdbx_seq_one_letter_code
_entity_poly.pdbx_strand_id
1 'polypeptide(L)'
;MLGISKSTTPLLKTIEDIKEELQVLLDKNATNIENISNVQIYNLTEDEIVLLKKEITGSKNSTFSTLLDKLQNSDWVNSGLKYVEKQTEPAQCPFCQQKIDKQHLLDELKSCFNKSYEQDKLKLQHIYDNYRRQIDSISIDTSFEQNNLLKEFSSKYESAFEKLKSSLNRNLDIIKDKISTPSKQITLNPLITELTSLNEIIKLANDKINDFNKKIDQKDLTLKELKKLFWENIRLKYDVIITNYQEEESSFDKEQKNFDSEILRIKMEIDKQVNIITEQSKLVSNIDEAVISINNRLIELGIDSFKIEKYDKDKAEYKLVRSEESEDNIFESLSEGEKMIISFLYFIEECRGKDDSKTADKKKIVVIDDPISSLSHIYVFNIGTLIKSEFFTSSKVYEQIFVLTHNLYFFYELAKAPYRDIKRLKDEEQEKEHKKEFNLFRIIKSTKGSSITTMKYSEIQNDYQMYWSVVNDKNSKPALIANCMRNIIDYFFGFIENNALSGVFQKKEFKDNINYQAFYRYINRESHSDNVNIYDMKEFDYDSFQEAFHEVFILAGYEEHYNKMSKIGIND
;
A
#
# COMPACT_ATOMS: atom_id res chain seq x y z
N MET A 1 -19.25 -12.56 4.99
CA MET A 1 -20.39 -12.39 4.07
C MET A 1 -20.14 -13.09 2.74
N LEU A 2 -19.08 -12.76 1.99
CA LEU A 2 -18.77 -13.39 0.70
C LEU A 2 -18.52 -14.91 0.77
N GLY A 3 -17.93 -15.41 1.87
CA GLY A 3 -17.74 -16.86 2.10
C GLY A 3 -18.95 -17.61 2.68
N ILE A 4 -20.13 -16.99 2.72
CA ILE A 4 -21.34 -17.60 3.29
C ILE A 4 -22.22 -18.09 2.14
N SER A 5 -22.37 -19.41 2.04
CA SER A 5 -23.18 -20.06 1.02
C SER A 5 -24.64 -19.60 1.11
N LYS A 6 -25.28 -19.40 -0.05
CA LYS A 6 -26.72 -19.13 -0.10
C LYS A 6 -27.48 -20.35 0.43
N SER A 7 -28.34 -20.12 1.43
CA SER A 7 -29.22 -21.20 1.92
C SER A 7 -30.25 -21.56 0.85
N THR A 8 -30.39 -22.85 0.58
CA THR A 8 -31.36 -23.41 -0.37
C THR A 8 -32.71 -23.74 0.30
N THR A 9 -32.80 -23.60 1.61
CA THR A 9 -34.01 -23.86 2.40
C THR A 9 -34.63 -22.55 2.88
N PRO A 10 -35.98 -22.45 2.95
CA PRO A 10 -36.65 -21.29 3.54
C PRO A 10 -36.18 -21.10 4.98
N LEU A 11 -35.76 -19.87 5.32
CA LEU A 11 -35.38 -19.56 6.70
C LEU A 11 -36.61 -19.61 7.60
N LEU A 12 -36.53 -20.43 8.63
CA LEU A 12 -37.61 -20.66 9.60
C LEU A 12 -37.75 -19.52 10.63
N LYS A 13 -36.76 -18.63 10.74
CA LYS A 13 -36.71 -17.54 11.72
C LYS A 13 -36.22 -16.24 11.07
N THR A 14 -36.92 -15.15 11.34
CA THR A 14 -36.52 -13.79 10.95
C THR A 14 -35.43 -13.25 11.88
N ILE A 15 -34.81 -12.12 11.49
CA ILE A 15 -33.82 -11.45 12.34
C ILE A 15 -34.42 -10.99 13.67
N GLU A 16 -35.69 -10.59 13.69
CA GLU A 16 -36.35 -10.16 14.93
C GLU A 16 -36.59 -11.37 15.85
N ASP A 17 -37.03 -12.51 15.32
CA ASP A 17 -37.18 -13.76 16.10
C ASP A 17 -35.84 -14.20 16.71
N ILE A 18 -34.74 -14.09 15.94
CA ILE A 18 -33.39 -14.41 16.43
C ILE A 18 -32.99 -13.47 17.57
N LYS A 19 -33.32 -12.17 17.46
CA LYS A 19 -32.99 -11.15 18.46
C LYS A 19 -33.76 -11.36 19.76
N GLU A 20 -35.05 -11.68 19.69
CA GLU A 20 -35.86 -12.03 20.86
C GLU A 20 -35.28 -13.25 21.59
N GLU A 21 -34.93 -14.30 20.86
CA GLU A 21 -34.36 -15.52 21.44
C GLU A 21 -32.94 -15.29 22.02
N LEU A 22 -32.13 -14.44 21.39
CA LEU A 22 -30.80 -14.07 21.89
C LEU A 22 -30.90 -13.30 23.21
N GLN A 23 -31.89 -12.40 23.36
CA GLN A 23 -32.10 -11.66 24.60
C GLN A 23 -32.42 -12.59 25.77
N VAL A 24 -33.22 -13.64 25.54
CA VAL A 24 -33.53 -14.64 26.56
C VAL A 24 -32.29 -15.45 26.93
N LEU A 25 -31.47 -15.86 25.96
CA LEU A 25 -30.29 -16.69 26.21
C LEU A 25 -29.10 -15.93 26.83
N LEU A 26 -28.96 -14.63 26.57
CA LEU A 26 -27.86 -13.79 27.06
C LEU A 26 -28.13 -13.14 28.41
N ASP A 27 -29.32 -13.31 29.00
CA ASP A 27 -29.58 -12.88 30.37
C ASP A 27 -28.58 -13.56 31.32
N LYS A 28 -27.79 -12.76 32.03
CA LYS A 28 -26.72 -13.21 32.93
C LYS A 28 -27.26 -13.93 34.16
N ASN A 29 -28.56 -13.81 34.44
CA ASN A 29 -29.25 -14.46 35.55
C ASN A 29 -29.96 -15.76 35.11
N ALA A 30 -29.83 -16.18 33.85
CA ALA A 30 -30.44 -17.40 33.34
C ALA A 30 -29.71 -18.65 33.88
N THR A 31 -30.19 -19.18 35.00
CA THR A 31 -29.82 -20.48 35.55
C THR A 31 -30.98 -21.45 35.43
N ASN A 32 -30.70 -22.76 35.47
CA ASN A 32 -31.77 -23.76 35.51
C ASN A 32 -32.69 -23.52 36.72
N ILE A 33 -33.99 -23.60 36.47
CA ILE A 33 -35.04 -23.43 37.47
C ILE A 33 -35.52 -24.83 37.88
N GLU A 34 -35.66 -25.08 39.19
CA GLU A 34 -36.22 -26.35 39.67
C GLU A 34 -37.72 -26.44 39.39
N ASN A 35 -38.20 -27.65 39.10
CA ASN A 35 -39.64 -27.87 38.86
C ASN A 35 -40.44 -27.78 40.16
N ILE A 36 -41.64 -27.23 40.05
CA ILE A 36 -42.58 -27.07 41.14
C ILE A 36 -43.27 -28.40 41.43
N SER A 37 -43.35 -28.76 42.72
CA SER A 37 -43.99 -30.00 43.15
C SER A 37 -45.52 -29.90 43.08
N ASN A 38 -46.17 -30.97 42.64
CA ASN A 38 -47.64 -31.04 42.64
C ASN A 38 -48.19 -31.03 44.07
N VAL A 39 -49.32 -30.37 44.26
CA VAL A 39 -50.06 -30.40 45.53
C VAL A 39 -50.76 -31.76 45.66
N GLN A 40 -50.54 -32.43 46.78
CA GLN A 40 -51.15 -33.71 47.12
C GLN A 40 -52.01 -33.56 48.38
N ILE A 41 -53.20 -34.15 48.37
CA ILE A 41 -54.09 -34.23 49.53
C ILE A 41 -54.36 -35.70 49.78
N TYR A 42 -54.19 -36.12 51.03
CA TYR A 42 -54.45 -37.51 51.40
C TYR A 42 -55.96 -37.68 51.64
N ASN A 43 -56.57 -38.58 50.86
CA ASN A 43 -57.95 -38.95 51.08
C ASN A 43 -58.12 -39.59 52.46
N LEU A 44 -59.30 -39.41 53.04
CA LEU A 44 -59.71 -40.17 54.22
C LEU A 44 -59.71 -41.67 53.89
N THR A 45 -59.34 -42.48 54.87
CA THR A 45 -59.40 -43.94 54.78
C THR A 45 -60.85 -44.42 54.66
N GLU A 46 -61.06 -45.62 54.14
CA GLU A 46 -62.41 -46.20 54.01
C GLU A 46 -63.14 -46.25 55.35
N ASP A 47 -62.44 -46.62 56.42
CA ASP A 47 -62.98 -46.66 57.79
C ASP A 47 -63.44 -45.29 58.29
N GLU A 48 -62.67 -44.23 58.00
CA GLU A 48 -63.03 -42.86 58.35
C GLU A 48 -64.25 -42.39 57.55
N ILE A 49 -64.34 -42.72 56.26
CA ILE A 49 -65.50 -42.39 55.41
C ILE A 49 -66.75 -43.10 55.93
N VAL A 50 -66.64 -44.39 56.28
CA VAL A 50 -67.74 -45.17 56.87
C VAL A 50 -68.19 -44.53 58.19
N LEU A 51 -67.26 -44.09 59.03
CA LEU A 51 -67.56 -43.43 60.30
C LEU A 51 -68.32 -42.11 60.10
N LEU A 52 -67.96 -41.31 59.09
CA LEU A 52 -68.65 -40.05 58.79
C LEU A 52 -70.10 -40.27 58.32
N LYS A 53 -70.37 -41.39 57.64
CA LYS A 53 -71.72 -41.80 57.19
C LYS A 53 -72.52 -42.55 58.25
N LYS A 54 -71.88 -43.04 59.31
CA LYS A 54 -72.54 -43.76 60.40
C LYS A 54 -73.40 -42.80 61.23
N GLU A 55 -74.66 -43.17 61.49
CA GLU A 55 -75.47 -42.51 62.53
C GLU A 55 -74.96 -42.96 63.90
N ILE A 56 -74.40 -42.02 64.66
CA ILE A 56 -73.87 -42.30 66.00
C ILE A 56 -74.94 -41.85 67.00
N THR A 57 -75.79 -42.79 67.40
CA THR A 57 -76.85 -42.59 68.41
C THR A 57 -76.58 -43.42 69.67
N GLY A 58 -77.33 -43.13 70.74
CA GLY A 58 -77.23 -43.88 71.99
C GLY A 58 -77.66 -45.36 71.87
N SER A 59 -77.29 -46.17 72.86
CA SER A 59 -77.67 -47.58 72.98
C SER A 59 -79.19 -47.75 73.05
N LYS A 60 -79.72 -48.81 72.43
CA LYS A 60 -81.17 -49.10 72.32
C LYS A 60 -81.73 -49.93 73.49
N ASN A 61 -81.03 -49.94 74.63
CA ASN A 61 -81.24 -50.95 75.67
C ASN A 61 -82.06 -50.45 76.88
N SER A 62 -82.81 -49.35 76.75
CA SER A 62 -83.67 -48.82 77.83
C SER A 62 -84.98 -48.20 77.33
N THR A 63 -85.99 -48.09 78.18
CA THR A 63 -87.25 -47.38 77.89
C THR A 63 -87.01 -45.93 77.48
N PHE A 64 -85.99 -45.29 78.08
CA PHE A 64 -85.54 -43.94 77.72
C PHE A 64 -84.98 -43.89 76.29
N SER A 65 -84.18 -44.89 75.89
CA SER A 65 -83.65 -44.98 74.53
C SER A 65 -84.73 -45.18 73.45
N THR A 66 -85.83 -45.86 73.77
CA THR A 66 -86.97 -46.03 72.85
C THR A 66 -87.64 -44.69 72.52
N LEU A 67 -87.76 -43.81 73.52
CA LEU A 67 -88.29 -42.46 73.32
C LEU A 67 -87.31 -41.57 72.55
N LEU A 68 -86.01 -41.70 72.83
CA LEU A 68 -84.92 -41.00 72.13
C LEU A 68 -84.92 -41.30 70.63
N ASP A 69 -85.04 -42.58 70.27
CA ASP A 69 -85.13 -43.05 68.89
C ASP A 69 -86.40 -42.55 68.19
N LYS A 70 -87.54 -42.49 68.91
CA LYS A 70 -88.80 -41.98 68.35
C LYS A 70 -88.75 -40.48 68.05
N LEU A 71 -88.11 -39.71 68.93
CA LEU A 71 -88.03 -38.24 68.82
C LEU A 71 -86.86 -37.76 67.97
N GLN A 72 -85.92 -38.65 67.60
CA GLN A 72 -84.75 -38.33 66.79
C GLN A 72 -83.94 -37.13 67.34
N ASN A 73 -83.88 -37.02 68.68
CA ASN A 73 -83.29 -35.88 69.39
C ASN A 73 -82.06 -36.28 70.23
N SER A 74 -81.36 -37.35 69.84
CA SER A 74 -80.20 -37.89 70.56
C SER A 74 -79.12 -36.84 70.85
N ASP A 75 -78.77 -36.00 69.87
CA ASP A 75 -77.76 -34.95 70.01
C ASP A 75 -78.19 -33.85 71.01
N TRP A 76 -79.48 -33.51 71.02
CA TRP A 76 -80.04 -32.53 71.96
C TRP A 76 -80.01 -33.08 73.39
N VAL A 77 -80.39 -34.34 73.58
CA VAL A 77 -80.33 -35.01 74.90
C VAL A 77 -78.89 -35.11 75.40
N ASN A 78 -77.94 -35.50 74.53
CA ASN A 78 -76.52 -35.55 74.91
C ASN A 78 -76.00 -34.16 75.31
N SER A 79 -76.34 -33.14 74.52
CA SER A 79 -75.99 -31.75 74.82
C SER A 79 -76.60 -31.25 76.13
N GLY A 80 -77.75 -31.81 76.51
CA GLY A 80 -78.47 -31.52 77.74
C GLY A 80 -77.84 -32.11 79.00
N LEU A 81 -77.09 -33.21 78.88
CA LEU A 81 -76.49 -33.98 79.98
C LEU A 81 -75.65 -33.11 80.92
N LYS A 82 -74.85 -32.19 80.36
CA LYS A 82 -74.02 -31.24 81.11
C LYS A 82 -74.80 -30.33 82.06
N TYR A 83 -76.09 -30.07 81.78
CA TYR A 83 -76.94 -29.25 82.65
C TYR A 83 -77.52 -30.05 83.83
N VAL A 84 -77.56 -31.38 83.72
CA VAL A 84 -77.98 -32.27 84.81
C VAL A 84 -76.78 -32.57 85.72
N GLU A 85 -75.60 -32.84 85.16
CA GLU A 85 -74.38 -33.13 85.93
C GLU A 85 -74.00 -32.01 86.89
N LYS A 86 -74.15 -30.75 86.46
CA LYS A 86 -73.78 -29.54 87.21
C LYS A 86 -74.71 -29.19 88.38
N GLN A 87 -75.88 -29.82 88.51
CA GLN A 87 -76.84 -29.49 89.58
C GLN A 87 -76.50 -30.18 90.91
N THR A 88 -76.84 -29.55 92.02
CA THR A 88 -76.80 -30.15 93.38
C THR A 88 -78.20 -30.64 93.78
N GLU A 89 -78.30 -31.62 94.69
CA GLU A 89 -79.60 -32.12 95.17
C GLU A 89 -80.32 -31.09 96.08
N PRO A 90 -81.65 -30.91 95.97
CA PRO A 90 -82.58 -31.58 95.07
C PRO A 90 -82.46 -31.09 93.61
N ALA A 91 -82.21 -32.01 92.67
CA ALA A 91 -82.09 -31.65 91.26
C ALA A 91 -83.45 -31.31 90.62
N GLN A 92 -83.45 -30.35 89.70
CA GLN A 92 -84.64 -29.89 88.99
C GLN A 92 -84.47 -30.03 87.48
N CYS A 93 -85.56 -30.33 86.79
CA CYS A 93 -85.58 -30.33 85.34
C CYS A 93 -85.28 -28.92 84.81
N PRO A 94 -84.24 -28.71 83.97
CA PRO A 94 -83.94 -27.40 83.42
C PRO A 94 -85.03 -26.84 82.47
N PHE A 95 -86.04 -27.66 82.12
CA PHE A 95 -87.15 -27.27 81.25
C PHE A 95 -88.46 -27.09 82.03
N CYS A 96 -88.95 -28.14 82.70
CA CYS A 96 -90.25 -28.10 83.39
C CYS A 96 -90.14 -27.80 84.90
N GLN A 97 -88.93 -27.65 85.44
CA GLN A 97 -88.65 -27.37 86.86
C GLN A 97 -89.18 -28.39 87.88
N GLN A 98 -89.68 -29.53 87.40
CA GLN A 98 -90.08 -30.65 88.27
C GLN A 98 -88.84 -31.26 88.94
N LYS A 99 -89.02 -31.80 90.16
CA LYS A 99 -87.96 -32.53 90.87
C LYS A 99 -87.56 -33.78 90.07
N ILE A 100 -86.26 -33.99 89.90
CA ILE A 100 -85.68 -35.14 89.22
C ILE A 100 -84.83 -35.93 90.21
N ASP A 101 -84.87 -37.25 90.13
CA ASP A 101 -83.83 -38.11 90.72
C ASP A 101 -82.56 -38.00 89.86
N LYS A 102 -81.59 -37.21 90.33
CA LYS A 102 -80.37 -36.90 89.56
C LYS A 102 -79.61 -38.17 89.22
N GLN A 103 -79.47 -39.09 90.18
CA GLN A 103 -78.64 -40.27 90.02
C GLN A 103 -79.29 -41.23 89.03
N HIS A 104 -80.59 -41.49 89.18
CA HIS A 104 -81.35 -42.32 88.25
C HIS A 104 -81.30 -41.77 86.82
N LEU A 105 -81.59 -40.47 86.62
CA LEU A 105 -81.56 -39.88 85.28
C LEU A 105 -80.14 -39.88 84.68
N LEU A 106 -79.11 -39.62 85.46
CA LEU A 106 -77.72 -39.69 84.98
C LEU A 106 -77.34 -41.12 84.59
N ASP A 107 -77.76 -42.13 85.34
CA ASP A 107 -77.50 -43.53 85.02
C ASP A 107 -78.26 -43.97 83.75
N GLU A 108 -79.52 -43.53 83.58
CA GLU A 108 -80.28 -43.73 82.34
C GLU A 108 -79.61 -43.04 81.14
N LEU A 109 -79.19 -41.79 81.28
CA LEU A 109 -78.52 -41.03 80.22
C LEU A 109 -77.15 -41.63 79.86
N LYS A 110 -76.34 -42.01 80.86
CA LYS A 110 -75.03 -42.67 80.64
C LYS A 110 -75.18 -44.07 80.05
N SER A 111 -76.25 -44.79 80.37
CA SER A 111 -76.57 -46.07 79.73
C SER A 111 -76.87 -45.89 78.23
N CYS A 112 -77.46 -44.75 77.85
CA CYS A 112 -77.71 -44.41 76.45
C CYS A 112 -76.40 -44.03 75.74
N PHE A 113 -75.54 -43.19 76.32
CA PHE A 113 -74.26 -42.81 75.70
C PHE A 113 -73.12 -43.73 76.17
N ASN A 114 -73.14 -44.99 75.70
CA ASN A 114 -72.21 -46.03 76.12
C ASN A 114 -70.77 -45.82 75.58
N LYS A 115 -69.84 -46.70 75.98
CA LYS A 115 -68.42 -46.66 75.54
C LYS A 115 -68.24 -46.62 74.02
N SER A 116 -69.14 -47.23 73.24
CA SER A 116 -69.06 -47.22 71.77
C SER A 116 -69.33 -45.82 71.19
N TYR A 117 -70.30 -45.09 71.76
CA TYR A 117 -70.63 -43.72 71.35
C TYR A 117 -69.44 -42.78 71.58
N GLU A 118 -68.83 -42.83 72.77
CA GLU A 118 -67.66 -42.00 73.10
C GLU A 118 -66.43 -42.35 72.26
N GLN A 119 -66.21 -43.65 71.97
CA GLN A 119 -65.12 -44.08 71.08
C GLN A 119 -65.29 -43.56 69.65
N ASP A 120 -66.52 -43.60 69.10
CA ASP A 120 -66.79 -43.08 67.76
C ASP A 120 -66.59 -41.55 67.71
N LYS A 121 -66.98 -40.82 68.77
CA LYS A 121 -66.76 -39.37 68.88
C LYS A 121 -65.27 -39.02 68.97
N LEU A 122 -64.47 -39.79 69.71
CA LEU A 122 -63.02 -39.62 69.76
C LEU A 122 -62.37 -39.87 68.38
N LYS A 123 -62.83 -40.88 67.65
CA LYS A 123 -62.35 -41.13 66.27
C LYS A 123 -62.71 -39.98 65.33
N LEU A 124 -63.92 -39.41 65.44
CA LEU A 124 -64.30 -38.22 64.67
C LEU A 124 -63.40 -37.01 64.98
N GLN A 125 -63.05 -36.80 66.26
CA GLN A 125 -62.10 -35.75 66.64
C GLN A 125 -60.72 -35.99 66.01
N HIS A 126 -60.26 -37.23 65.98
CA HIS A 126 -59.00 -37.61 65.34
C HIS A 126 -59.00 -37.33 63.83
N ILE A 127 -60.13 -37.59 63.15
CA ILE A 127 -60.32 -37.24 61.74
C ILE A 127 -60.21 -35.73 61.54
N TYR A 128 -60.89 -34.94 62.38
CA TYR A 128 -60.83 -33.48 62.32
C TYR A 128 -59.40 -32.95 62.49
N ASP A 129 -58.68 -33.43 63.50
CA ASP A 129 -57.31 -32.99 63.78
C ASP A 129 -56.33 -33.40 62.68
N ASN A 130 -56.51 -34.60 62.09
CA ASN A 130 -55.73 -35.04 60.93
C ASN A 130 -56.00 -34.17 59.70
N TYR A 131 -57.28 -33.92 59.41
CA TYR A 131 -57.70 -33.13 58.25
C TYR A 131 -57.20 -31.69 58.37
N ARG A 132 -57.32 -31.09 59.56
CA ARG A 132 -56.80 -29.74 59.83
C ARG A 132 -55.29 -29.65 59.65
N ARG A 133 -54.54 -30.63 60.16
CA ARG A 133 -53.08 -30.68 59.96
C ARG A 133 -52.70 -30.77 58.49
N GLN A 134 -53.46 -31.49 57.67
CA GLN A 134 -53.24 -31.51 56.23
C GLN A 134 -53.45 -30.13 55.60
N ILE A 135 -54.53 -29.43 55.95
CA ILE A 135 -54.79 -28.07 55.45
C ILE A 135 -53.64 -27.11 55.82
N ASP A 136 -53.20 -27.14 57.08
CA ASP A 136 -52.14 -26.25 57.58
C ASP A 136 -50.77 -26.56 56.95
N SER A 137 -50.56 -27.79 56.45
CA SER A 137 -49.32 -28.19 55.76
C SER A 137 -49.21 -27.69 54.32
N ILE A 138 -50.33 -27.28 53.72
CA ILE A 138 -50.37 -26.80 52.34
C ILE A 138 -50.02 -25.31 52.33
N SER A 139 -48.87 -24.98 51.73
CA SER A 139 -48.39 -23.61 51.58
C SER A 139 -48.41 -23.17 50.12
N ILE A 140 -48.50 -21.85 49.92
CA ILE A 140 -48.41 -21.23 48.59
C ILE A 140 -46.96 -21.31 48.11
N ASP A 141 -46.74 -21.75 46.87
CA ASP A 141 -45.39 -21.80 46.30
C ASP A 141 -44.98 -20.40 45.82
N THR A 142 -43.95 -19.83 46.46
CA THR A 142 -43.46 -18.48 46.16
C THR A 142 -42.79 -18.35 44.79
N SER A 143 -42.50 -19.47 44.12
CA SER A 143 -41.87 -19.48 42.80
C SER A 143 -42.73 -18.78 41.75
N PHE A 144 -44.05 -18.80 41.88
CA PHE A 144 -44.97 -18.12 40.96
C PHE A 144 -44.88 -16.59 41.04
N GLU A 145 -44.51 -16.04 42.19
CA GLU A 145 -44.34 -14.59 42.40
C GLU A 145 -42.91 -14.13 42.09
N GLN A 146 -41.92 -14.93 42.52
CA GLN A 146 -40.50 -14.56 42.46
C GLN A 146 -39.88 -14.81 41.09
N ASN A 147 -40.42 -15.75 40.31
CA ASN A 147 -39.88 -16.11 39.01
C ASN A 147 -40.62 -15.40 37.87
N ASN A 148 -39.93 -14.49 37.17
CA ASN A 148 -40.47 -13.76 36.03
C ASN A 148 -41.03 -14.69 34.92
N LEU A 149 -40.46 -15.89 34.75
CA LEU A 149 -40.92 -16.87 33.75
C LEU A 149 -42.37 -17.32 34.02
N LEU A 150 -42.77 -17.34 35.29
CA LEU A 150 -44.04 -17.85 35.78
C LEU A 150 -45.08 -16.77 36.07
N LYS A 151 -44.73 -15.50 35.88
CA LYS A 151 -45.57 -14.35 36.21
C LYS A 151 -46.96 -14.39 35.55
N GLU A 152 -47.06 -14.94 34.33
CA GLU A 152 -48.33 -15.11 33.62
C GLU A 152 -49.29 -16.12 34.28
N PHE A 153 -48.75 -17.04 35.08
CA PHE A 153 -49.51 -18.05 35.82
C PHE A 153 -49.84 -17.63 37.24
N SER A 154 -49.15 -16.62 37.80
CA SER A 154 -49.27 -16.19 39.20
C SER A 154 -50.71 -15.99 39.66
N SER A 155 -51.49 -15.16 38.95
CA SER A 155 -52.87 -14.87 39.34
C SER A 155 -53.81 -16.07 39.21
N LYS A 156 -53.58 -16.94 38.23
CA LYS A 156 -54.35 -18.18 38.03
C LYS A 156 -54.06 -19.18 39.14
N TYR A 157 -52.77 -19.34 39.48
CA TYR A 157 -52.31 -20.21 40.56
C TYR A 157 -52.87 -19.77 41.91
N GLU A 158 -52.71 -18.48 42.26
CA GLU A 158 -53.24 -17.92 43.51
C GLU A 158 -54.75 -18.12 43.62
N SER A 159 -55.51 -17.84 42.56
CA SER A 159 -56.95 -18.05 42.54
C SER A 159 -57.34 -19.53 42.69
N ALA A 160 -56.63 -20.45 42.04
CA ALA A 160 -56.88 -21.90 42.15
C ALA A 160 -56.52 -22.43 43.56
N PHE A 161 -55.43 -21.93 44.14
CA PHE A 161 -54.99 -22.27 45.49
C PHE A 161 -56.01 -21.84 46.54
N GLU A 162 -56.50 -20.60 46.48
CA GLU A 162 -57.52 -20.10 47.41
C GLU A 162 -58.85 -20.85 47.27
N LYS A 163 -59.23 -21.25 46.05
CA LYS A 163 -60.40 -22.13 45.84
C LYS A 163 -60.23 -23.49 46.51
N LEU A 164 -59.08 -24.13 46.34
CA LEU A 164 -58.78 -25.41 46.98
C LEU A 164 -58.82 -25.28 48.51
N LYS A 165 -58.19 -24.25 49.05
CA LYS A 165 -58.16 -23.95 50.49
C LYS A 165 -59.56 -23.66 51.05
N SER A 166 -60.40 -22.95 50.31
CA SER A 166 -61.80 -22.72 50.67
C SER A 166 -62.61 -24.02 50.68
N SER A 167 -62.46 -24.88 49.66
CA SER A 167 -63.17 -26.16 49.60
C SER A 167 -62.72 -27.13 50.71
N LEU A 168 -61.43 -27.13 51.05
CA LEU A 168 -60.87 -27.84 52.20
C LEU A 168 -61.47 -27.34 53.53
N ASN A 169 -61.49 -26.03 53.77
CA ASN A 169 -62.07 -25.46 54.99
C ASN A 169 -63.57 -25.76 55.12
N ARG A 170 -64.31 -25.75 54.00
CA ARG A 170 -65.73 -26.15 54.00
C ARG A 170 -65.94 -27.61 54.41
N ASN A 171 -65.06 -28.51 53.97
CA ASN A 171 -65.08 -29.91 54.41
C ASN A 171 -64.68 -30.05 55.90
N LEU A 172 -63.74 -29.24 56.38
CA LEU A 172 -63.37 -29.20 57.80
C LEU A 172 -64.56 -28.76 58.68
N ASP A 173 -65.34 -27.77 58.23
CA ASP A 173 -66.57 -27.33 58.90
C ASP A 173 -67.64 -28.44 58.90
N ILE A 174 -67.80 -29.18 57.81
CA ILE A 174 -68.70 -30.35 57.75
C ILE A 174 -68.30 -31.41 58.78
N ILE A 175 -67.00 -31.71 58.93
CA ILE A 175 -66.50 -32.65 59.95
C ILE A 175 -66.77 -32.10 61.35
N LYS A 176 -66.54 -30.80 61.58
CA LYS A 176 -66.82 -30.14 62.86
C LYS A 176 -68.29 -30.21 63.23
N ASP A 177 -69.17 -29.97 62.27
CA ASP A 177 -70.61 -30.08 62.44
C ASP A 177 -71.01 -31.51 62.81
N LYS A 178 -70.43 -32.53 62.15
CA LYS A 178 -70.62 -33.94 62.51
C LYS A 178 -70.18 -34.27 63.94
N ILE A 179 -69.11 -33.67 64.45
CA ILE A 179 -68.70 -33.83 65.86
C ILE A 179 -69.76 -33.24 66.81
N SER A 180 -70.37 -32.11 66.41
CA SER A 180 -71.41 -31.44 67.20
C SER A 180 -72.79 -32.11 67.11
N THR A 181 -73.07 -32.78 65.98
CA THR A 181 -74.30 -33.55 65.73
C THR A 181 -73.98 -34.97 65.22
N PRO A 182 -73.47 -35.88 66.08
CA PRO A 182 -73.07 -37.22 65.68
C PRO A 182 -74.19 -38.08 65.09
N SER A 183 -75.45 -37.77 65.38
CA SER A 183 -76.59 -38.49 64.82
C SER A 183 -76.76 -38.29 63.30
N LYS A 184 -76.28 -37.17 62.73
CA LYS A 184 -76.48 -36.86 61.29
C LYS A 184 -75.45 -37.55 60.41
N GLN A 185 -75.88 -38.15 59.31
CA GLN A 185 -74.95 -38.63 58.28
C GLN A 185 -74.40 -37.46 57.47
N ILE A 186 -73.09 -37.46 57.20
CA ILE A 186 -72.46 -36.45 56.35
C ILE A 186 -71.65 -37.10 55.23
N THR A 187 -71.46 -36.35 54.15
CA THR A 187 -70.54 -36.70 53.06
C THR A 187 -69.73 -35.46 52.73
N LEU A 188 -68.41 -35.63 52.60
CA LEU A 188 -67.53 -34.53 52.22
C LEU A 188 -67.71 -34.19 50.74
N ASN A 189 -67.46 -32.93 50.41
CA ASN A 189 -67.49 -32.50 49.02
C ASN A 189 -66.25 -33.04 48.30
N PRO A 190 -66.39 -33.57 47.07
CA PRO A 190 -65.24 -33.94 46.24
C PRO A 190 -64.32 -32.73 46.01
N LEU A 191 -63.00 -32.96 46.10
CA LEU A 191 -61.97 -31.93 45.85
C LEU A 191 -61.26 -32.14 44.51
N ILE A 192 -61.72 -33.10 43.70
CA ILE A 192 -61.01 -33.53 42.50
C ILE A 192 -60.88 -32.40 41.48
N THR A 193 -61.91 -31.55 41.36
CA THR A 193 -61.95 -30.46 40.39
C THR A 193 -60.94 -29.37 40.76
N GLU A 194 -60.93 -28.92 42.02
CA GLU A 194 -60.02 -27.90 42.51
C GLU A 194 -58.56 -28.39 42.50
N LEU A 195 -58.33 -29.65 42.93
CA LEU A 195 -57.00 -30.24 42.93
C LEU A 195 -56.44 -30.44 41.52
N THR A 196 -57.27 -30.91 40.59
CA THR A 196 -56.87 -31.09 39.19
C THR A 196 -56.58 -29.74 38.55
N SER A 197 -57.44 -28.74 38.75
CA SER A 197 -57.24 -27.40 38.21
C SER A 197 -55.94 -26.75 38.71
N LEU A 198 -55.60 -26.89 39.99
CA LEU A 198 -54.35 -26.37 40.55
C LEU A 198 -53.12 -27.10 39.96
N ASN A 199 -53.17 -28.43 39.93
CA ASN A 199 -52.05 -29.24 39.40
C ASN A 199 -51.88 -29.11 37.88
N GLU A 200 -52.92 -28.80 37.12
CA GLU A 200 -52.82 -28.46 35.70
C GLU A 200 -52.03 -27.16 35.49
N ILE A 201 -52.24 -26.14 36.34
CA ILE A 201 -51.46 -24.89 36.29
C ILE A 201 -49.99 -25.17 36.62
N ILE A 202 -49.72 -25.99 37.65
CA ILE A 202 -48.36 -26.41 38.01
C ILE A 202 -47.70 -27.17 36.85
N LYS A 203 -48.45 -28.07 36.18
CA LYS A 203 -47.96 -28.79 35.01
C LYS A 203 -47.57 -27.84 33.87
N LEU A 204 -48.44 -26.89 33.51
CA LEU A 204 -48.15 -25.90 32.47
C LEU A 204 -46.94 -25.02 32.81
N ALA A 205 -46.80 -24.65 34.09
CA ALA A 205 -45.63 -23.93 34.59
C ALA A 205 -44.35 -24.76 34.44
N ASN A 206 -44.38 -26.05 34.83
CA ASN A 206 -43.26 -26.96 34.69
C ASN A 206 -42.91 -27.25 33.22
N ASP A 207 -43.89 -27.35 32.33
CA ASP A 207 -43.64 -27.48 30.89
C ASP A 207 -42.86 -26.27 30.35
N LYS A 208 -43.20 -25.06 30.83
CA LYS A 208 -42.47 -23.82 30.50
C LYS A 208 -41.07 -23.78 31.11
N ILE A 209 -40.89 -24.23 32.35
CA ILE A 209 -39.58 -24.37 33.01
C ILE A 209 -38.70 -25.35 32.23
N ASN A 210 -39.23 -26.51 31.85
CA ASN A 210 -38.48 -27.52 31.12
C ASN A 210 -38.05 -27.02 29.73
N ASP A 211 -38.91 -26.30 29.01
CA ASP A 211 -38.54 -25.65 27.73
C ASP A 211 -37.42 -24.63 27.92
N PHE A 212 -37.49 -23.82 28.98
CA PHE A 212 -36.45 -22.85 29.33
C PHE A 212 -35.12 -23.51 29.71
N ASN A 213 -35.13 -24.48 30.62
CA ASN A 213 -33.93 -25.20 31.05
C ASN A 213 -33.25 -25.93 29.88
N LYS A 214 -34.04 -26.54 28.98
CA LYS A 214 -33.49 -27.18 27.78
C LYS A 214 -32.73 -26.19 26.89
N LYS A 215 -33.22 -24.95 26.78
CA LYS A 215 -32.54 -23.87 26.04
C LYS A 215 -31.25 -23.40 26.74
N ILE A 216 -31.21 -23.41 28.08
CA ILE A 216 -30.00 -23.13 28.86
C ILE A 216 -28.96 -24.24 28.69
N ASP A 217 -29.35 -25.51 28.83
CA ASP A 217 -28.43 -26.65 28.71
C ASP A 217 -27.81 -26.75 27.31
N GLN A 218 -28.54 -26.30 26.29
CA GLN A 218 -28.09 -26.25 24.89
C GLN A 218 -27.54 -24.89 24.47
N LYS A 219 -27.34 -23.94 25.40
CA LYS A 219 -27.02 -22.54 25.10
C LYS A 219 -25.87 -22.38 24.11
N ASP A 220 -24.78 -23.12 24.25
CA ASP A 220 -23.64 -23.03 23.33
C ASP A 220 -23.97 -23.53 21.92
N LEU A 221 -24.81 -24.56 21.79
CA LEU A 221 -25.27 -25.07 20.50
C LEU A 221 -26.28 -24.11 19.88
N THR A 222 -27.27 -23.65 20.66
CA THR A 222 -28.29 -22.71 20.21
C THR A 222 -27.68 -21.37 19.79
N LEU A 223 -26.68 -20.85 20.51
CA LEU A 223 -25.96 -19.63 20.11
C LEU A 223 -25.21 -19.81 18.78
N LYS A 224 -24.60 -20.98 18.54
CA LYS A 224 -23.95 -21.29 17.26
C LYS A 224 -24.97 -21.35 16.12
N GLU A 225 -26.13 -21.96 16.35
CA GLU A 225 -27.21 -22.05 15.38
C GLU A 225 -27.84 -20.68 15.07
N LEU A 226 -28.14 -19.87 16.09
CA LEU A 226 -28.67 -18.52 15.91
C LEU A 226 -27.68 -17.62 15.16
N LYS A 227 -26.38 -17.74 15.45
CA LYS A 227 -25.34 -17.03 14.70
C LYS A 227 -25.31 -17.47 13.23
N LYS A 228 -25.45 -18.77 12.95
CA LYS A 228 -25.54 -19.30 11.58
C LYS A 228 -26.77 -18.74 10.86
N LEU A 229 -27.96 -18.85 11.47
CA LEU A 229 -29.23 -18.34 10.92
C LEU A 229 -29.21 -16.83 10.68
N PHE A 230 -28.57 -16.07 11.56
CA PHE A 230 -28.40 -14.63 11.39
C PHE A 230 -27.62 -14.33 10.11
N TRP A 231 -26.46 -14.98 9.94
CA TRP A 231 -25.64 -14.76 8.74
C TRP A 231 -26.31 -15.24 7.46
N GLU A 232 -27.09 -16.31 7.50
CA GLU A 232 -27.92 -16.76 6.36
C GLU A 232 -28.99 -15.73 6.00
N ASN A 233 -29.69 -15.15 7.00
CA ASN A 233 -30.64 -14.05 6.79
C ASN A 233 -29.97 -12.84 6.12
N ILE A 234 -28.79 -12.44 6.61
CA ILE A 234 -28.03 -11.34 6.01
C ILE A 234 -27.59 -11.70 4.57
N ARG A 235 -27.13 -12.93 4.31
CA ARG A 235 -26.75 -13.39 2.96
C ARG A 235 -27.92 -13.33 1.97
N LEU A 236 -29.14 -13.66 2.42
CA LEU A 236 -30.35 -13.53 1.60
C LEU A 236 -30.74 -12.07 1.37
N LYS A 237 -30.68 -11.23 2.41
CA LYS A 237 -31.00 -9.80 2.30
C LYS A 237 -30.14 -9.08 1.26
N TYR A 238 -28.87 -9.47 1.17
CA TYR A 238 -27.90 -8.91 0.22
C TYR A 238 -27.64 -9.83 -0.98
N ASP A 239 -28.57 -10.75 -1.29
CA ASP A 239 -28.32 -11.80 -2.28
C ASP A 239 -28.04 -11.27 -3.68
N VAL A 240 -28.84 -10.30 -4.11
CA VAL A 240 -28.67 -9.65 -5.42
C VAL A 240 -27.29 -8.96 -5.49
N ILE A 241 -26.93 -8.20 -4.45
CA ILE A 241 -25.66 -7.45 -4.42
C ILE A 241 -24.47 -8.39 -4.44
N ILE A 242 -24.49 -9.45 -3.62
CA ILE A 242 -23.38 -10.41 -3.53
C ILE A 242 -23.28 -11.23 -4.81
N THR A 243 -24.40 -11.65 -5.40
CA THR A 243 -24.40 -12.43 -6.64
C THR A 243 -23.87 -11.58 -7.80
N ASN A 244 -24.32 -10.33 -7.94
CA ASN A 244 -23.81 -9.41 -8.95
C ASN A 244 -22.29 -9.18 -8.77
N TYR A 245 -21.83 -8.95 -7.55
CA TYR A 245 -20.40 -8.81 -7.26
C TYR A 245 -19.61 -10.05 -7.68
N GLN A 246 -20.11 -11.26 -7.38
CA GLN A 246 -19.45 -12.52 -7.74
C GLN A 246 -19.44 -12.75 -9.27
N GLU A 247 -20.49 -12.32 -9.97
CA GLU A 247 -20.54 -12.36 -11.44
C GLU A 247 -19.55 -11.37 -12.06
N GLU A 248 -19.48 -10.14 -11.56
CA GLU A 248 -18.50 -9.14 -11.97
C GLU A 248 -17.07 -9.61 -11.71
N GLU A 249 -16.78 -10.12 -10.51
CA GLU A 249 -15.48 -10.68 -10.13
C GLU A 249 -15.09 -11.83 -11.07
N SER A 250 -16.01 -12.77 -11.34
CA SER A 250 -15.75 -13.86 -12.29
C SER A 250 -15.56 -13.36 -13.72
N SER A 251 -16.22 -12.26 -14.12
CA SER A 251 -16.04 -11.65 -15.44
C SER A 251 -14.65 -11.03 -15.57
N PHE A 252 -14.24 -10.22 -14.57
CA PHE A 252 -12.92 -9.61 -14.55
C PHE A 252 -11.80 -10.65 -14.47
N ASP A 253 -11.98 -11.73 -13.71
CA ASP A 253 -11.02 -12.85 -13.66
C ASP A 253 -10.85 -13.53 -15.03
N LYS A 254 -11.93 -13.66 -15.80
CA LYS A 254 -11.88 -14.20 -17.17
C LYS A 254 -11.19 -13.23 -18.12
N GLU A 255 -11.52 -11.94 -18.04
CA GLU A 255 -10.85 -10.91 -18.85
C GLU A 255 -9.36 -10.85 -18.55
N GLN A 256 -8.96 -10.87 -17.27
CA GLN A 256 -7.57 -10.89 -16.87
C GLN A 256 -6.83 -12.12 -17.42
N LYS A 257 -7.42 -13.32 -17.30
CA LYS A 257 -6.83 -14.54 -17.90
C LYS A 257 -6.69 -14.44 -19.42
N ASN A 258 -7.66 -13.84 -20.10
CA ASN A 258 -7.58 -13.59 -21.54
C ASN A 258 -6.43 -12.63 -21.86
N PHE A 259 -6.32 -11.49 -21.17
CA PHE A 259 -5.22 -10.54 -21.34
C PHE A 259 -3.86 -11.18 -21.04
N ASP A 260 -3.74 -11.96 -19.97
CA ASP A 260 -2.50 -12.66 -19.63
C ASP A 260 -2.11 -13.66 -20.73
N SER A 261 -3.08 -14.40 -21.28
CA SER A 261 -2.85 -15.32 -22.39
C SER A 261 -2.42 -14.59 -23.66
N GLU A 262 -2.98 -13.41 -23.92
CA GLU A 262 -2.65 -12.58 -25.07
C GLU A 262 -1.27 -11.93 -24.93
N ILE A 263 -0.92 -11.45 -23.74
CA ILE A 263 0.43 -10.98 -23.41
C ILE A 263 1.44 -12.09 -23.62
N LEU A 264 1.14 -13.31 -23.16
CA LEU A 264 2.05 -14.45 -23.31
C LEU A 264 2.23 -14.84 -24.78
N ARG A 265 1.13 -14.82 -25.57
CA ARG A 265 1.18 -15.01 -27.02
C ARG A 265 2.05 -13.94 -27.70
N ILE A 266 1.84 -12.66 -27.39
CA ILE A 266 2.60 -11.55 -27.98
C ILE A 266 4.08 -11.66 -27.60
N LYS A 267 4.41 -12.02 -26.36
CA LYS A 267 5.80 -12.27 -25.94
C LYS A 267 6.45 -13.40 -26.75
N MET A 268 5.73 -14.51 -26.96
CA MET A 268 6.23 -15.61 -27.79
C MET A 268 6.44 -15.17 -29.25
N GLU A 269 5.56 -14.33 -29.81
CA GLU A 269 5.73 -13.76 -31.14
C GLU A 269 6.94 -12.80 -31.21
N ILE A 270 7.13 -11.97 -30.19
CA ILE A 270 8.32 -11.10 -30.05
C ILE A 270 9.59 -11.94 -30.00
N ASP A 271 9.65 -12.96 -29.15
CA ASP A 271 10.83 -13.84 -29.03
C ASP A 271 11.13 -14.56 -30.35
N LYS A 272 10.07 -15.02 -31.04
CA LYS A 272 10.21 -15.61 -32.39
C LYS A 272 10.77 -14.59 -33.38
N GLN A 273 10.28 -13.36 -33.35
CA GLN A 273 10.75 -12.30 -34.23
C GLN A 273 12.19 -11.88 -33.90
N VAL A 274 12.56 -11.82 -32.62
CA VAL A 274 13.93 -11.56 -32.16
C VAL A 274 14.87 -12.67 -32.63
N ASN A 275 14.46 -13.94 -32.57
CA ASN A 275 15.25 -15.04 -33.10
C ASN A 275 15.43 -14.95 -34.62
N ILE A 276 14.36 -14.63 -35.37
CA ILE A 276 14.45 -14.41 -36.82
C ILE A 276 15.41 -13.25 -37.13
N ILE A 277 15.28 -12.13 -36.42
CA ILE A 277 16.18 -10.96 -36.56
C ILE A 277 17.62 -11.39 -36.23
N THR A 278 17.84 -12.20 -35.19
CA THR A 278 19.16 -12.66 -34.79
C THR A 278 19.79 -13.57 -35.86
N GLU A 279 19.02 -14.49 -36.42
CA GLU A 279 19.49 -15.37 -37.51
C GLU A 279 19.74 -14.57 -38.79
N GLN A 280 18.86 -13.64 -39.17
CA GLN A 280 19.05 -12.78 -40.32
C GLN A 280 20.22 -11.81 -40.13
N SER A 281 20.43 -11.27 -38.93
CA SER A 281 21.57 -10.40 -38.61
C SER A 281 22.90 -11.15 -38.61
N LYS A 282 22.90 -12.48 -38.38
CA LYS A 282 24.09 -13.33 -38.59
C LYS A 282 24.39 -13.57 -40.06
N LEU A 283 23.36 -13.57 -40.92
CA LEU A 283 23.47 -13.75 -42.37
C LEU A 283 23.82 -12.43 -43.10
N VAL A 284 23.37 -11.29 -42.57
CA VAL A 284 23.74 -9.95 -43.03
C VAL A 284 25.04 -9.55 -42.33
N SER A 285 26.14 -10.00 -42.91
CA SER A 285 27.51 -9.65 -42.56
C SER A 285 27.72 -8.13 -42.64
N ASN A 286 27.70 -7.43 -41.50
CA ASN A 286 28.08 -6.01 -41.33
C ASN A 286 29.51 -5.71 -41.86
N ILE A 287 30.30 -6.76 -42.10
CA ILE A 287 31.64 -6.68 -42.67
C ILE A 287 31.60 -6.26 -44.13
N ASP A 288 30.62 -6.74 -44.92
CA ASP A 288 30.58 -6.41 -46.35
C ASP A 288 30.21 -4.94 -46.56
N GLU A 289 29.30 -4.39 -45.73
CA GLU A 289 28.98 -2.96 -45.72
C GLU A 289 30.16 -2.10 -45.25
N ALA A 290 30.87 -2.49 -44.19
CA ALA A 290 32.06 -1.80 -43.70
C ALA A 290 33.19 -1.80 -44.72
N VAL A 291 33.44 -2.94 -45.40
CA VAL A 291 34.43 -3.05 -46.48
C VAL A 291 34.11 -2.13 -47.65
N ILE A 292 32.83 -2.07 -48.07
CA ILE A 292 32.39 -1.16 -49.12
C ILE A 292 32.56 0.30 -48.68
N SER A 293 32.19 0.64 -47.44
CA SER A 293 32.32 2.00 -46.90
C SER A 293 33.78 2.47 -46.88
N ILE A 294 34.70 1.64 -46.36
CA ILE A 294 36.14 1.96 -46.31
C ILE A 294 36.69 2.17 -47.72
N ASN A 295 36.39 1.27 -48.66
CA ASN A 295 36.88 1.37 -50.03
C ASN A 295 36.35 2.62 -50.75
N ASN A 296 35.06 2.96 -50.56
CA ASN A 296 34.49 4.18 -51.13
C ASN A 296 35.20 5.43 -50.57
N ARG A 297 35.47 5.47 -49.27
CA ARG A 297 36.17 6.59 -48.63
C ARG A 297 37.62 6.72 -49.08
N LEU A 298 38.33 5.61 -49.31
CA LEU A 298 39.67 5.66 -49.91
C LEU A 298 39.64 6.35 -51.28
N ILE A 299 38.67 5.99 -52.13
CA ILE A 299 38.51 6.61 -53.46
C ILE A 299 38.17 8.10 -53.35
N GLU A 300 37.25 8.48 -52.45
CA GLU A 300 36.91 9.89 -52.19
C GLU A 300 38.11 10.72 -51.73
N LEU A 301 39.04 10.10 -50.99
CA LEU A 301 40.30 10.70 -50.55
C LEU A 301 41.37 10.75 -51.66
N GLY A 302 41.07 10.25 -52.85
CA GLY A 302 41.99 10.17 -53.99
C GLY A 302 43.00 9.03 -53.89
N ILE A 303 42.70 7.99 -53.11
CA ILE A 303 43.54 6.80 -52.95
C ILE A 303 42.87 5.64 -53.68
N ASP A 304 43.38 5.31 -54.86
CA ASP A 304 42.96 4.18 -55.69
C ASP A 304 44.03 3.08 -55.80
N SER A 305 45.20 3.31 -55.19
CA SER A 305 46.36 2.42 -55.28
C SER A 305 46.17 1.10 -54.54
N PHE A 306 45.27 1.04 -53.54
CA PHE A 306 44.95 -0.17 -52.77
C PHE A 306 43.48 -0.18 -52.28
N LYS A 307 43.00 -1.35 -51.91
CA LYS A 307 41.66 -1.57 -51.30
C LYS A 307 41.72 -2.67 -50.23
N ILE A 308 40.67 -2.78 -49.42
CA ILE A 308 40.45 -3.93 -48.54
C ILE A 308 39.44 -4.90 -49.15
N GLU A 309 39.70 -6.19 -49.00
CA GLU A 309 38.79 -7.26 -49.42
C GLU A 309 38.63 -8.30 -48.32
N LYS A 310 37.45 -8.94 -48.27
CA LYS A 310 37.17 -10.03 -47.33
C LYS A 310 38.07 -11.23 -47.65
N TYR A 311 38.81 -11.71 -46.65
CA TYR A 311 39.76 -12.81 -46.81
C TYR A 311 39.08 -14.18 -46.78
N ASP A 312 38.14 -14.37 -45.85
CA ASP A 312 37.40 -15.62 -45.66
C ASP A 312 35.90 -15.31 -45.60
N LYS A 313 35.05 -16.13 -46.24
CA LYS A 313 33.60 -15.94 -46.24
C LYS A 313 32.97 -16.24 -44.87
N ASP A 314 33.60 -17.13 -44.10
CA ASP A 314 33.08 -17.64 -42.83
C ASP A 314 33.73 -16.98 -41.60
N LYS A 315 34.85 -16.26 -41.77
CA LYS A 315 35.52 -15.48 -40.71
C LYS A 315 35.46 -13.98 -41.02
N ALA A 316 35.33 -13.17 -39.97
CA ALA A 316 35.30 -11.70 -40.05
C ALA A 316 36.69 -11.08 -40.32
N GLU A 317 37.43 -11.60 -41.30
CA GLU A 317 38.81 -11.23 -41.60
C GLU A 317 38.89 -10.54 -42.96
N TYR A 318 39.69 -9.46 -43.05
CA TYR A 318 39.93 -8.71 -44.28
C TYR A 318 41.44 -8.58 -44.53
N LYS A 319 41.81 -8.41 -45.81
CA LYS A 319 43.18 -8.19 -46.25
C LYS A 319 43.28 -6.96 -47.15
N LEU A 320 44.46 -6.35 -47.17
CA LEU A 320 44.81 -5.31 -48.13
C LEU A 320 45.19 -5.94 -49.47
N VAL A 321 44.82 -5.29 -50.57
CA VAL A 321 45.10 -5.73 -51.95
C VAL A 321 45.56 -4.52 -52.79
N ARG A 322 46.66 -4.67 -53.53
CA ARG A 322 47.15 -3.74 -54.57
C ARG A 322 47.16 -4.49 -55.90
N SER A 323 46.40 -4.02 -56.90
CA SER A 323 46.33 -4.63 -58.24
C SER A 323 45.96 -6.15 -58.22
N GLU A 324 45.84 -6.81 -59.38
CA GLU A 324 45.38 -8.22 -59.46
C GLU A 324 46.41 -9.27 -58.99
N GLU A 325 47.60 -8.86 -58.54
CA GLU A 325 48.65 -9.77 -58.08
C GLU A 325 48.85 -9.71 -56.56
N SER A 326 48.71 -10.87 -55.92
CA SER A 326 48.94 -11.07 -54.48
C SER A 326 50.43 -10.96 -54.15
N GLU A 327 50.93 -9.76 -53.89
CA GLU A 327 52.22 -9.63 -53.21
C GLU A 327 52.05 -9.89 -51.70
N ASP A 328 52.88 -10.77 -51.15
CA ASP A 328 53.03 -10.90 -49.70
C ASP A 328 53.64 -9.59 -49.15
N ASN A 329 53.06 -9.06 -48.06
CA ASN A 329 53.47 -7.83 -47.35
C ASN A 329 53.08 -6.46 -47.94
N ILE A 330 51.89 -6.33 -48.53
CA ILE A 330 51.34 -5.04 -49.00
C ILE A 330 51.39 -3.94 -47.93
N PHE A 331 51.20 -4.28 -46.64
CA PHE A 331 51.25 -3.30 -45.55
C PHE A 331 52.61 -2.58 -45.45
N GLU A 332 53.73 -3.25 -45.75
CA GLU A 332 55.06 -2.65 -45.75
C GLU A 332 55.26 -1.67 -46.92
N SER A 333 54.52 -1.86 -48.01
CA SER A 333 54.56 -1.01 -49.21
C SER A 333 53.73 0.28 -49.09
N LEU A 334 52.91 0.41 -48.05
CA LEU A 334 52.14 1.62 -47.76
C LEU A 334 53.03 2.68 -47.14
N SER A 335 52.87 3.92 -47.59
CA SER A 335 53.42 5.08 -46.88
C SER A 335 52.83 5.21 -45.48
N GLU A 336 53.55 5.86 -44.57
CA GLU A 336 53.04 6.12 -43.21
C GLU A 336 51.70 6.89 -43.22
N GLY A 337 51.52 7.78 -44.20
CA GLY A 337 50.25 8.48 -44.39
C GLY A 337 49.10 7.55 -44.82
N GLU A 338 49.34 6.63 -45.76
CA GLU A 338 48.35 5.65 -46.19
C GLU A 338 47.97 4.69 -45.05
N LYS A 339 48.94 4.24 -44.26
CA LYS A 339 48.71 3.41 -43.06
C LYS A 339 47.82 4.15 -42.05
N MET A 340 48.12 5.43 -41.80
CA MET A 340 47.31 6.24 -40.89
C MET A 340 45.87 6.38 -41.41
N ILE A 341 45.69 6.69 -42.70
CA ILE A 341 44.35 6.85 -43.30
C ILE A 341 43.53 5.56 -43.19
N ILE A 342 44.09 4.41 -43.55
CA ILE A 342 43.33 3.15 -43.47
C ILE A 342 42.99 2.79 -42.01
N SER A 343 43.92 3.01 -41.07
CA SER A 343 43.64 2.82 -39.64
C SER A 343 42.56 3.77 -39.13
N PHE A 344 42.55 5.02 -39.60
CA PHE A 344 41.53 6.00 -39.22
C PHE A 344 40.14 5.66 -39.80
N LEU A 345 40.08 5.21 -41.06
CA LEU A 345 38.84 4.73 -41.66
C LEU A 345 38.30 3.48 -40.95
N TYR A 346 39.19 2.57 -40.57
CA TYR A 346 38.82 1.40 -39.76
C TYR A 346 38.24 1.83 -38.41
N PHE A 347 38.89 2.77 -37.72
CA PHE A 347 38.39 3.33 -36.47
C PHE A 347 37.00 3.98 -36.60
N ILE A 348 36.73 4.67 -37.72
CA ILE A 348 35.39 5.20 -38.03
C ILE A 348 34.36 4.08 -38.13
N GLU A 349 34.65 3.00 -38.87
CA GLU A 349 33.72 1.88 -38.99
C GLU A 349 33.54 1.10 -37.67
N GLU A 350 34.58 1.00 -36.85
CA GLU A 350 34.48 0.45 -35.49
C GLU A 350 33.57 1.33 -34.60
N CYS A 351 33.70 2.66 -34.71
CA CYS A 351 32.83 3.60 -34.03
C CYS A 351 31.36 3.50 -34.50
N ARG A 352 31.11 3.16 -35.77
CA ARG A 352 29.77 2.91 -36.33
C ARG A 352 29.20 1.55 -35.94
N GLY A 353 30.06 0.54 -35.85
CA GLY A 353 29.70 -0.83 -35.50
C GLY A 353 28.89 -0.90 -34.21
N LYS A 354 27.85 -1.74 -34.20
CA LYS A 354 27.20 -2.14 -32.95
C LYS A 354 28.04 -3.26 -32.34
N ASP A 355 28.73 -2.96 -31.24
CA ASP A 355 29.27 -4.01 -30.37
C ASP A 355 28.13 -4.95 -29.99
N ASP A 356 28.26 -6.21 -30.39
CA ASP A 356 27.45 -7.39 -30.08
C ASP A 356 25.97 -7.16 -29.76
N SER A 357 25.13 -7.91 -30.49
CA SER A 357 23.65 -7.97 -30.45
C SER A 357 22.99 -8.33 -29.10
N LYS A 358 23.69 -8.14 -27.97
CA LYS A 358 23.21 -8.30 -26.60
C LYS A 358 23.33 -7.05 -25.72
N THR A 359 24.00 -5.97 -26.16
CA THR A 359 24.09 -4.75 -25.36
C THR A 359 23.24 -3.63 -25.93
N ALA A 360 22.21 -3.24 -25.18
CA ALA A 360 21.45 -2.00 -25.42
C ALA A 360 22.40 -0.80 -25.59
N ASP A 361 22.02 0.13 -26.46
CA ASP A 361 22.76 1.34 -26.89
C ASP A 361 23.63 1.93 -25.76
N LYS A 362 24.90 1.50 -25.70
CA LYS A 362 25.88 2.10 -24.81
C LYS A 362 26.27 3.45 -25.39
N LYS A 363 26.23 4.48 -24.54
CA LYS A 363 26.75 5.80 -24.89
C LYS A 363 28.25 5.69 -25.21
N LYS A 364 28.67 6.22 -26.36
CA LYS A 364 30.05 6.11 -26.86
C LYS A 364 30.84 7.40 -26.58
N ILE A 365 32.06 7.25 -26.06
CA ILE A 365 33.03 8.33 -25.92
C ILE A 365 34.17 8.05 -26.88
N VAL A 366 34.50 9.04 -27.72
CA VAL A 366 35.52 8.92 -28.79
C VAL A 366 36.71 9.80 -28.42
N VAL A 367 37.92 9.24 -28.48
CA VAL A 367 39.17 9.98 -28.27
C VAL A 367 40.06 9.78 -29.50
N ILE A 368 40.39 10.88 -30.17
CA ILE A 368 41.23 10.91 -31.37
C ILE A 368 42.52 11.65 -31.00
N ASP A 369 43.62 10.91 -30.89
CA ASP A 369 44.94 11.48 -30.57
C ASP A 369 45.77 11.66 -31.84
N ASP A 370 46.02 12.92 -32.18
CA ASP A 370 46.84 13.41 -33.29
C ASP A 370 46.59 12.73 -34.65
N PRO A 371 45.40 12.93 -35.26
CA PRO A 371 44.96 12.20 -36.46
C PRO A 371 45.67 12.61 -37.76
N ILE A 372 46.74 13.41 -37.67
CA ILE A 372 47.47 13.91 -38.84
C ILE A 372 48.98 13.69 -38.77
N SER A 373 49.44 12.83 -37.86
CA SER A 373 50.86 12.47 -37.78
C SER A 373 51.34 11.91 -39.13
N SER A 374 52.50 12.38 -39.61
CA SER A 374 53.14 11.96 -40.86
C SER A 374 52.33 12.20 -42.15
N LEU A 375 51.30 13.06 -42.13
CA LEU A 375 50.52 13.43 -43.32
C LEU A 375 51.05 14.65 -44.06
N SER A 376 50.85 14.66 -45.38
CA SER A 376 51.02 15.86 -46.20
C SER A 376 49.86 16.85 -46.01
N HIS A 377 50.09 18.12 -46.35
CA HIS A 377 49.11 19.21 -46.16
C HIS A 377 47.74 18.95 -46.82
N ILE A 378 47.67 18.16 -47.91
CA ILE A 378 46.40 17.84 -48.58
C ILE A 378 45.49 16.98 -47.69
N TYR A 379 46.07 16.03 -46.94
CA TYR A 379 45.31 15.10 -46.12
C TYR A 379 44.82 15.71 -44.80
N VAL A 380 45.47 16.79 -44.33
CA VAL A 380 45.01 17.56 -43.16
C VAL A 380 43.55 18.03 -43.35
N PHE A 381 43.23 18.57 -44.52
CA PHE A 381 41.86 19.01 -44.84
C PHE A 381 40.88 17.85 -44.95
N ASN A 382 41.32 16.76 -45.57
CA ASN A 382 40.50 15.58 -45.75
C ASN A 382 40.13 14.94 -44.40
N ILE A 383 41.13 14.71 -43.53
CA ILE A 383 40.92 14.19 -42.18
C ILE A 383 40.05 15.13 -41.34
N GLY A 384 40.31 16.44 -41.40
CA GLY A 384 39.50 17.42 -40.69
C GLY A 384 38.04 17.40 -41.13
N THR A 385 37.79 17.26 -42.43
CA THR A 385 36.43 17.15 -43.00
C THR A 385 35.77 15.84 -42.59
N LEU A 386 36.50 14.72 -42.63
CA LEU A 386 36.00 13.42 -42.18
C LEU A 386 35.58 13.47 -40.72
N ILE A 387 36.42 14.00 -39.83
CA ILE A 387 36.10 14.14 -38.40
C ILE A 387 34.83 14.97 -38.20
N LYS A 388 34.71 16.11 -38.88
CA LYS A 388 33.52 16.98 -38.79
C LYS A 388 32.25 16.28 -39.28
N SER A 389 32.34 15.61 -40.43
CA SER A 389 31.18 14.93 -41.03
C SER A 389 30.73 13.74 -40.19
N GLU A 390 31.68 12.97 -39.65
CA GLU A 390 31.38 11.73 -38.96
C GLU A 390 30.96 11.98 -37.52
N PHE A 391 31.76 12.77 -36.79
CA PHE A 391 31.62 12.89 -35.34
C PHE A 391 30.87 14.16 -34.92
N PHE A 392 31.02 15.30 -35.62
CA PHE A 392 30.44 16.57 -35.16
C PHE A 392 29.02 16.81 -35.69
N THR A 393 28.68 16.30 -36.88
CA THR A 393 27.33 16.44 -37.45
C THR A 393 26.35 15.40 -36.90
N SER A 394 26.86 14.25 -36.47
CA SER A 394 26.09 13.07 -36.03
C SER A 394 25.79 13.11 -34.53
N SER A 395 25.09 14.14 -34.05
CA SER A 395 24.90 14.45 -32.62
C SER A 395 24.13 13.42 -31.77
N LYS A 396 23.61 12.34 -32.36
CA LYS A 396 22.80 11.34 -31.63
C LYS A 396 23.55 10.06 -31.26
N VAL A 397 24.74 9.82 -31.82
CA VAL A 397 25.46 8.53 -31.67
C VAL A 397 26.57 8.60 -30.61
N TYR A 398 27.26 9.74 -30.50
CA TYR A 398 28.42 9.93 -29.62
C TYR A 398 28.08 10.91 -28.50
N GLU A 399 28.40 10.56 -27.25
CA GLU A 399 28.12 11.40 -26.08
C GLU A 399 29.22 12.46 -25.85
N GLN A 400 30.49 12.08 -26.06
CA GLN A 400 31.63 12.98 -25.95
C GLN A 400 32.71 12.63 -26.98
N ILE A 401 33.33 13.66 -27.55
CA ILE A 401 34.40 13.53 -28.54
C ILE A 401 35.57 14.41 -28.09
N PHE A 402 36.74 13.80 -27.97
CA PHE A 402 38.00 14.50 -27.68
C PHE A 402 38.90 14.39 -28.90
N VAL A 403 39.38 15.52 -29.40
CA VAL A 403 40.40 15.56 -30.46
C VAL A 403 41.63 16.26 -29.90
N LEU A 404 42.74 15.56 -29.88
CA LEU A 404 44.03 16.05 -29.40
C LEU A 404 44.95 16.23 -30.61
N THR A 405 45.69 17.33 -30.65
CA THR A 405 46.70 17.54 -31.69
C THR A 405 47.74 18.54 -31.19
N HIS A 406 48.96 18.40 -31.68
CA HIS A 406 50.02 19.39 -31.49
C HIS A 406 50.11 20.38 -32.67
N ASN A 407 49.38 20.13 -33.76
CA ASN A 407 49.41 20.94 -34.95
C ASN A 407 48.33 22.04 -34.89
N LEU A 408 48.78 23.28 -34.65
CA LEU A 408 47.89 24.44 -34.54
C LEU A 408 47.13 24.75 -35.84
N TYR A 409 47.70 24.42 -37.00
CA TYR A 409 47.03 24.62 -38.28
C TYR A 409 45.83 23.69 -38.44
N PHE A 410 46.02 22.40 -38.12
CA PHE A 410 44.93 21.42 -38.12
C PHE A 410 43.88 21.75 -37.06
N PHE A 411 44.32 22.13 -35.86
CA PHE A 411 43.43 22.60 -34.80
C PHE A 411 42.59 23.80 -35.29
N TYR A 412 43.22 24.77 -35.95
CA TYR A 412 42.54 25.94 -36.48
C TYR A 412 41.49 25.57 -37.53
N GLU A 413 41.83 24.70 -38.49
CA GLU A 413 40.87 24.23 -39.50
C GLU A 413 39.75 23.37 -38.91
N LEU A 414 40.04 22.59 -37.86
CA LEU A 414 39.04 21.77 -37.17
C LEU A 414 38.07 22.62 -36.32
N ALA A 415 38.59 23.56 -35.52
CA ALA A 415 37.79 24.43 -34.66
C ALA A 415 37.06 25.56 -35.41
N LYS A 416 37.36 25.73 -36.71
CA LYS A 416 36.66 26.68 -37.60
C LYS A 416 35.23 26.20 -37.84
N ALA A 417 34.28 26.88 -37.22
CA ALA A 417 32.85 26.68 -37.41
C ALA A 417 32.43 26.85 -38.89
N PRO A 418 31.39 26.15 -39.37
CA PRO A 418 30.84 26.35 -40.71
C PRO A 418 30.40 27.81 -40.89
N TYR A 419 30.89 28.43 -41.97
CA TYR A 419 31.04 29.88 -42.09
C TYR A 419 29.82 30.62 -42.65
N ARG A 420 29.46 31.79 -42.08
CA ARG A 420 29.39 33.11 -42.76
C ARG A 420 29.00 34.30 -41.86
N ASP A 421 28.32 34.08 -40.73
CA ASP A 421 27.79 35.20 -39.92
C ASP A 421 28.67 35.60 -38.71
N ILE A 422 29.59 34.73 -38.28
CA ILE A 422 30.40 34.95 -37.05
C ILE A 422 31.43 36.07 -37.24
N LYS A 423 32.03 36.22 -38.44
CA LYS A 423 33.04 37.25 -38.72
C LYS A 423 32.55 38.70 -38.58
N ARG A 424 31.22 38.91 -38.53
CA ARG A 424 30.58 40.22 -38.34
C ARG A 424 30.25 40.52 -36.88
N LEU A 425 30.35 39.53 -36.00
CA LEU A 425 30.09 39.66 -34.57
C LEU A 425 31.32 40.21 -33.84
N LYS A 426 31.10 40.82 -32.68
CA LYS A 426 32.22 41.25 -31.81
C LYS A 426 32.93 40.03 -31.23
N ASP A 427 34.21 40.16 -30.87
CA ASP A 427 35.05 39.04 -30.40
C ASP A 427 34.41 38.21 -29.27
N GLU A 428 33.72 38.87 -28.33
CA GLU A 428 32.99 38.21 -27.24
C GLU A 428 31.80 37.35 -27.72
N GLU A 429 31.11 37.79 -28.77
CA GLU A 429 29.98 37.07 -29.37
C GLU A 429 30.48 35.91 -30.23
N GLN A 430 31.60 36.09 -30.94
CA GLN A 430 32.28 35.00 -31.64
C GLN A 430 32.68 33.90 -30.66
N GLU A 431 33.27 34.26 -29.51
CA GLU A 431 33.65 33.31 -28.47
C GLU A 431 32.44 32.53 -27.92
N LYS A 432 31.29 33.20 -27.75
CA LYS A 432 30.04 32.53 -27.32
C LYS A 432 29.52 31.54 -28.35
N GLU A 433 29.53 31.88 -29.63
CA GLU A 433 29.12 30.96 -30.69
C GLU A 433 30.06 29.75 -30.79
N HIS A 434 31.38 29.98 -30.72
CA HIS A 434 32.36 28.89 -30.70
C HIS A 434 32.18 27.95 -29.49
N LYS A 435 31.87 28.48 -28.31
CA LYS A 435 31.61 27.67 -27.10
C LYS A 435 30.35 26.82 -27.16
N LYS A 436 29.41 27.10 -28.08
CA LYS A 436 28.25 26.21 -28.31
C LYS A 436 28.65 24.90 -28.97
N GLU A 437 29.70 24.93 -29.79
CA GLU A 437 30.14 23.77 -30.58
C GLU A 437 31.39 23.11 -29.97
N PHE A 438 32.33 23.89 -29.42
CA PHE A 438 33.63 23.39 -28.97
C PHE A 438 34.05 23.93 -27.61
N ASN A 439 34.61 23.03 -26.79
CA ASN A 439 35.41 23.41 -25.63
C ASN A 439 36.90 23.30 -26.00
N LEU A 440 37.61 24.42 -26.01
CA LEU A 440 39.01 24.50 -26.44
C LEU A 440 39.95 24.55 -25.22
N PHE A 441 41.00 23.73 -25.26
CA PHE A 441 41.99 23.64 -24.20
C PHE A 441 43.41 23.63 -24.78
N ARG A 442 44.34 24.28 -24.08
CA ARG A 442 45.78 24.25 -24.37
C ARG A 442 46.51 23.48 -23.26
N ILE A 443 47.35 22.54 -23.67
CA ILE A 443 48.23 21.80 -22.76
C ILE A 443 49.60 22.45 -22.81
N ILE A 444 50.05 23.01 -21.68
CA ILE A 444 51.36 23.65 -21.55
C ILE A 444 52.26 22.70 -20.77
N LYS A 445 53.38 22.30 -21.38
CA LYS A 445 54.42 21.49 -20.73
C LYS A 445 55.56 22.41 -20.27
N SER A 446 55.82 22.45 -18.97
CA SER A 446 56.91 23.22 -18.37
C SER A 446 57.89 22.31 -17.63
N THR A 447 59.05 22.84 -17.22
CA THR A 447 60.00 22.12 -16.35
C THR A 447 59.41 21.73 -14.99
N LYS A 448 58.26 22.30 -14.60
CA LYS A 448 57.55 22.03 -13.35
C LYS A 448 56.35 21.06 -13.52
N GLY A 449 56.08 20.58 -14.74
CA GLY A 449 54.96 19.69 -15.06
C GLY A 449 54.05 20.21 -16.17
N SER A 450 52.97 19.47 -16.43
CA SER A 450 51.96 19.77 -17.45
C SER A 450 50.74 20.43 -16.81
N SER A 451 50.25 21.52 -17.42
CA SER A 451 49.00 22.18 -17.03
C SER A 451 48.04 22.28 -18.21
N ILE A 452 46.75 22.14 -17.94
CA ILE A 452 45.68 22.33 -18.93
C ILE A 452 45.00 23.66 -18.62
N THR A 453 44.94 24.55 -19.60
CA THR A 453 44.24 25.83 -19.50
C THR A 453 43.18 25.92 -20.59
N THR A 454 42.01 26.46 -20.26
CA THR A 454 41.03 26.83 -21.29
C THR A 454 41.64 27.88 -22.21
N MET A 455 41.39 27.76 -23.50
CA MET A 455 41.85 28.72 -24.51
C MET A 455 40.68 29.25 -25.32
N LYS A 456 40.79 30.48 -25.81
CA LYS A 456 39.87 31.05 -26.79
C LYS A 456 40.34 30.77 -28.21
N TYR A 457 39.42 30.71 -29.16
CA TYR A 457 39.78 30.58 -30.58
C TYR A 457 40.63 31.77 -31.06
N SER A 458 40.36 32.98 -30.55
CA SER A 458 41.12 34.20 -30.86
C SER A 458 42.55 34.22 -30.33
N GLU A 459 42.91 33.34 -29.40
CA GLU A 459 44.30 33.18 -28.93
C GLU A 459 45.19 32.49 -29.97
N ILE A 460 44.62 31.98 -31.06
CA ILE A 460 45.37 31.44 -32.19
C ILE A 460 45.74 32.60 -33.10
N GLN A 461 46.90 33.19 -32.82
CA GLN A 461 47.44 34.32 -33.57
C GLN A 461 48.25 33.83 -34.77
N ASN A 462 48.13 34.54 -35.89
CA ASN A 462 49.04 34.37 -37.03
C ASN A 462 50.37 35.10 -36.75
N ASP A 463 51.39 34.84 -37.58
CA ASP A 463 52.73 35.41 -37.41
C ASP A 463 52.73 36.94 -37.33
N TYR A 464 51.86 37.61 -38.10
CA TYR A 464 51.74 39.07 -38.08
C TYR A 464 51.23 39.58 -36.73
N GLN A 465 50.19 38.96 -36.18
CA GLN A 465 49.67 39.28 -34.84
C GLN A 465 50.69 38.97 -33.75
N MET A 466 51.49 37.90 -33.92
CA MET A 466 52.56 37.57 -32.99
C MET A 466 53.69 38.61 -32.99
N TYR A 467 54.01 39.22 -34.14
CA TYR A 467 54.96 40.34 -34.15
C TYR A 467 54.45 41.53 -33.35
N TRP A 468 53.17 41.86 -33.47
CA TRP A 468 52.56 42.94 -32.68
C TRP A 468 52.58 42.64 -31.18
N SER A 469 52.31 41.40 -30.76
CA SER A 469 52.36 41.04 -29.33
C SER A 469 53.77 41.22 -28.74
N VAL A 470 54.82 40.88 -29.49
CA VAL A 470 56.22 41.11 -29.07
C VAL A 470 56.56 42.59 -29.01
N VAL A 471 56.10 43.38 -29.98
CA VAL A 471 56.33 44.83 -30.01
C VAL A 471 55.62 45.53 -28.86
N ASN A 472 54.39 45.13 -28.53
CA ASN A 472 53.59 45.73 -27.46
C ASN A 472 54.04 45.33 -26.04
N ASP A 473 54.90 44.33 -25.88
CA ASP A 473 55.45 43.91 -24.59
C ASP A 473 56.79 44.60 -24.26
N LYS A 474 56.77 45.50 -23.28
CA LYS A 474 57.95 46.22 -22.79
C LYS A 474 59.05 45.31 -22.22
N ASN A 475 58.72 44.08 -21.83
CA ASN A 475 59.68 43.09 -21.30
C ASN A 475 60.37 42.28 -22.40
N SER A 476 59.94 42.40 -23.66
CA SER A 476 60.54 41.70 -24.77
C SER A 476 61.97 42.20 -25.04
N LYS A 477 62.84 41.32 -25.56
CA LYS A 477 64.25 41.69 -25.79
C LYS A 477 64.33 42.76 -26.89
N PRO A 478 65.15 43.82 -26.73
CA PRO A 478 65.27 44.91 -27.72
C PRO A 478 65.49 44.46 -29.16
N ALA A 479 66.33 43.43 -29.37
CA ALA A 479 66.60 42.88 -30.70
C ALA A 479 65.37 42.21 -31.34
N LEU A 480 64.54 41.53 -30.53
CA LEU A 480 63.28 40.94 -31.00
C LEU A 480 62.27 42.03 -31.34
N ILE A 481 62.16 43.08 -30.51
CA ILE A 481 61.27 44.22 -30.78
C ILE A 481 61.64 44.89 -32.10
N ALA A 482 62.93 45.16 -32.34
CA ALA A 482 63.40 45.78 -33.59
C ALA A 482 63.12 44.90 -34.82
N ASN A 483 63.32 43.58 -34.69
CA ASN A 483 63.03 42.62 -35.76
C ASN A 483 61.53 42.56 -36.07
N CYS A 484 60.68 42.47 -35.03
CA CYS A 484 59.23 42.45 -35.19
C CYS A 484 58.69 43.77 -35.75
N MET A 485 59.17 44.93 -35.30
CA MET A 485 58.80 46.24 -35.87
C MET A 485 59.12 46.28 -37.36
N ARG A 486 60.30 45.80 -37.78
CA ARG A 486 60.64 45.71 -39.20
C ARG A 486 59.70 44.79 -39.97
N ASN A 487 59.48 43.55 -39.49
CA ASN A 487 58.59 42.60 -40.17
C ASN A 487 57.16 43.12 -40.27
N ILE A 488 56.68 43.87 -39.28
CA ILE A 488 55.37 44.52 -39.33
C ILE A 488 55.31 45.55 -40.45
N ILE A 489 56.32 46.43 -40.56
CA ILE A 489 56.37 47.46 -41.61
C ILE A 489 56.55 46.80 -42.98
N ASP A 490 57.44 45.82 -43.11
CA ASP A 490 57.69 45.07 -44.35
C ASP A 490 56.42 44.33 -44.80
N TYR A 491 55.72 43.64 -43.90
CA TYR A 491 54.47 42.95 -44.23
C TYR A 491 53.35 43.94 -44.57
N PHE A 492 53.11 44.96 -43.74
CA PHE A 492 52.01 45.89 -43.95
C PHE A 492 52.24 46.76 -45.19
N PHE A 493 53.35 47.51 -45.23
CA PHE A 493 53.59 48.41 -46.34
C PHE A 493 54.07 47.69 -47.59
N GLY A 494 54.90 46.65 -47.44
CA GLY A 494 55.44 45.92 -48.58
C GLY A 494 54.42 44.98 -49.24
N PHE A 495 53.72 44.15 -48.46
CA PHE A 495 52.79 43.16 -49.02
C PHE A 495 51.37 43.71 -49.22
N ILE A 496 50.84 44.51 -48.29
CA ILE A 496 49.46 45.02 -48.38
C ILE A 496 49.39 46.29 -49.24
N GLU A 497 50.30 47.25 -49.01
CA GLU A 497 50.32 48.54 -49.74
C GLU A 497 51.25 48.57 -50.96
N ASN A 498 51.93 47.45 -51.26
CA ASN A 498 52.87 47.31 -52.38
C ASN A 498 53.96 48.40 -52.44
N ASN A 499 54.43 48.85 -51.27
CA ASN A 499 55.44 49.87 -51.11
C ASN A 499 56.58 49.34 -50.23
N ALA A 500 57.75 49.13 -50.83
CA ALA A 500 58.92 48.64 -50.12
C ALA A 500 59.26 49.56 -48.93
N LEU A 501 59.81 48.97 -47.86
CA LEU A 501 60.23 49.69 -46.66
C LEU A 501 61.13 50.89 -46.97
N SER A 502 62.05 50.76 -47.94
CA SER A 502 62.84 51.91 -48.43
C SER A 502 62.00 53.01 -49.08
N GLY A 503 60.93 52.67 -49.79
CA GLY A 503 59.99 53.61 -50.40
C GLY A 503 59.12 54.34 -49.38
N VAL A 504 58.76 53.70 -48.27
CA VAL A 504 58.03 54.34 -47.15
C VAL A 504 58.86 55.47 -46.55
N PHE A 505 60.12 55.21 -46.19
CA PHE A 505 61.00 56.19 -45.55
C PHE A 505 61.64 57.20 -46.53
N GLN A 506 61.40 57.08 -47.83
CA GLN A 506 61.80 58.05 -48.86
C GLN A 506 60.76 59.15 -49.09
N LYS A 507 59.52 59.01 -48.59
CA LYS A 507 58.51 60.08 -48.67
C LYS A 507 59.01 61.30 -47.88
N LYS A 508 58.63 62.50 -48.34
CA LYS A 508 59.15 63.78 -47.83
C LYS A 508 58.97 63.92 -46.31
N GLU A 509 57.85 63.40 -45.81
CA GLU A 509 57.44 63.37 -44.41
C GLU A 509 58.43 62.61 -43.51
N PHE A 510 59.10 61.58 -44.06
CA PHE A 510 60.05 60.74 -43.32
C PHE A 510 61.52 61.03 -43.66
N LYS A 511 61.80 61.46 -44.89
CA LYS A 511 63.16 61.66 -45.42
C LYS A 511 63.89 62.83 -44.75
N ASP A 512 63.16 63.90 -44.46
CA ASP A 512 63.75 65.16 -43.94
C ASP A 512 63.83 65.17 -42.40
N ASN A 513 63.34 64.13 -41.72
CA ASN A 513 63.35 64.01 -40.26
C ASN A 513 64.43 63.02 -39.78
N ILE A 514 65.40 63.52 -39.02
CA ILE A 514 66.54 62.73 -38.55
C ILE A 514 66.15 61.60 -37.60
N ASN A 515 65.08 61.75 -36.83
CA ASN A 515 64.62 60.74 -35.86
C ASN A 515 64.05 59.52 -36.58
N TYR A 516 63.26 59.72 -37.65
CA TYR A 516 62.72 58.62 -38.45
C TYR A 516 63.80 57.91 -39.28
N GLN A 517 64.79 58.64 -39.78
CA GLN A 517 65.95 58.03 -40.44
C GLN A 517 66.81 57.23 -39.46
N ALA A 518 66.94 57.69 -38.20
CA ALA A 518 67.61 56.96 -37.14
C ALA A 518 66.84 55.67 -36.77
N PHE A 519 65.52 55.75 -36.60
CA PHE A 519 64.65 54.61 -36.36
C PHE A 519 64.74 53.58 -37.51
N TYR A 520 64.59 54.03 -38.76
CA TYR A 520 64.74 53.20 -39.96
C TYR A 520 66.08 52.48 -40.01
N ARG A 521 67.18 53.19 -39.73
CA ARG A 521 68.52 52.62 -39.69
C ARG A 521 68.65 51.57 -38.59
N TYR A 522 68.06 51.82 -37.42
CA TYR A 522 68.11 50.92 -36.28
C TYR A 522 67.36 49.61 -36.56
N ILE A 523 66.08 49.67 -36.96
CA ILE A 523 65.30 48.46 -37.24
C ILE A 523 65.91 47.65 -38.39
N ASN A 524 66.53 48.32 -39.38
CA ASN A 524 67.21 47.63 -40.46
C ASN A 524 68.48 46.91 -40.01
N ARG A 525 69.27 47.52 -39.12
CA ARG A 525 70.52 46.95 -38.63
C ARG A 525 70.31 45.83 -37.61
N GLU A 526 69.35 46.01 -36.70
CA GLU A 526 69.11 45.06 -35.61
C GLU A 526 68.27 43.85 -36.02
N SER A 527 67.57 43.93 -37.15
CA SER A 527 66.86 42.79 -37.73
C SER A 527 67.76 41.82 -38.50
N HIS A 528 68.99 42.20 -38.85
CA HIS A 528 69.96 41.36 -39.55
C HIS A 528 71.09 40.94 -38.60
N SER A 529 71.47 39.66 -38.64
CA SER A 529 72.60 39.14 -37.88
C SER A 529 73.92 39.42 -38.63
N ASP A 530 74.39 40.67 -38.59
CA ASP A 530 75.67 41.06 -39.18
C ASP A 530 76.83 40.92 -38.19
N ASN A 531 78.00 40.47 -38.68
CA ASN A 531 79.24 40.26 -37.91
C ASN A 531 79.82 41.56 -37.26
N VAL A 532 79.18 42.72 -37.47
CA VAL A 532 79.59 44.05 -36.99
C VAL A 532 78.58 44.61 -35.97
N ASN A 533 77.60 43.82 -35.52
CA ASN A 533 76.67 44.22 -34.46
C ASN A 533 77.31 44.01 -33.09
N ILE A 534 77.84 45.10 -32.50
CA ILE A 534 78.51 45.12 -31.20
C ILE A 534 77.46 45.27 -30.09
N TYR A 535 77.44 44.36 -29.11
CA TYR A 535 76.40 44.29 -28.06
C TYR A 535 76.72 45.13 -26.80
N ASP A 536 77.94 45.67 -26.69
CA ASP A 536 78.57 46.00 -25.39
C ASP A 536 78.07 47.31 -24.73
N MET A 537 77.35 48.19 -25.47
CA MET A 537 76.64 49.35 -24.89
C MET A 537 75.42 49.70 -25.75
N LYS A 538 74.27 49.10 -25.45
CA LYS A 538 73.00 49.42 -26.09
C LYS A 538 71.99 49.85 -25.03
N GLU A 539 71.87 51.15 -24.79
CA GLU A 539 70.69 51.70 -24.13
C GLU A 539 69.54 51.67 -25.15
N PHE A 540 68.51 50.87 -24.86
CA PHE A 540 67.30 50.80 -25.66
C PHE A 540 66.15 51.45 -24.88
N ASP A 541 65.66 52.57 -25.40
CA ASP A 541 64.48 53.22 -24.86
C ASP A 541 63.22 52.74 -25.59
N TYR A 542 62.50 51.82 -24.96
CA TYR A 542 61.25 51.27 -25.49
C TYR A 542 60.25 52.36 -25.87
N ASP A 543 60.10 53.39 -25.03
CA ASP A 543 59.04 54.39 -25.19
C ASP A 543 59.32 55.27 -26.43
N SER A 544 60.57 55.73 -26.60
CA SER A 544 61.00 56.45 -27.81
C SER A 544 60.85 55.65 -29.10
N PHE A 545 61.13 54.34 -29.05
CA PHE A 545 61.00 53.46 -30.23
C PHE A 545 59.54 53.17 -30.57
N GLN A 546 58.67 53.01 -29.57
CA GLN A 546 57.23 52.90 -29.77
C GLN A 546 56.64 54.18 -30.36
N GLU A 547 57.05 55.34 -29.88
CA GLU A 547 56.62 56.63 -30.43
C GLU A 547 57.01 56.77 -31.90
N ALA A 548 58.28 56.49 -32.24
CA ALA A 548 58.75 56.52 -33.62
C ALA A 548 58.01 55.51 -34.50
N PHE A 549 57.70 54.32 -33.99
CA PHE A 549 56.93 53.30 -34.69
C PHE A 549 55.47 53.73 -34.92
N HIS A 550 54.81 54.33 -33.93
CA HIS A 550 53.47 54.88 -34.04
C HIS A 550 53.38 55.97 -35.10
N GLU A 551 54.30 56.93 -35.04
CA GLU A 551 54.37 58.06 -35.97
C GLU A 551 54.54 57.62 -37.43
N VAL A 552 55.23 56.49 -37.69
CA VAL A 552 55.32 55.91 -39.04
C VAL A 552 53.93 55.56 -39.60
N PHE A 553 53.04 55.00 -38.78
CA PHE A 553 51.68 54.68 -39.21
C PHE A 553 50.81 55.93 -39.34
N ILE A 554 50.93 56.91 -38.43
CA ILE A 554 50.17 58.18 -38.50
C ILE A 554 50.52 58.93 -39.79
N LEU A 555 51.80 59.21 -40.02
CA LEU A 555 52.27 59.99 -41.17
C LEU A 555 52.04 59.26 -42.50
N ALA A 556 51.95 57.92 -42.48
CA ALA A 556 51.58 57.14 -43.65
C ALA A 556 50.05 57.08 -43.89
N GLY A 557 49.22 57.56 -42.96
CA GLY A 557 47.76 57.60 -43.07
C GLY A 557 47.03 56.37 -42.50
N TYR A 558 47.69 55.54 -41.69
CA TYR A 558 47.17 54.27 -41.15
C TYR A 558 47.13 54.24 -39.62
N GLU A 559 46.89 55.39 -38.98
CA GLU A 559 46.74 55.51 -37.53
C GLU A 559 45.67 54.54 -36.97
N GLU A 560 44.56 54.36 -37.67
CA GLU A 560 43.49 53.45 -37.25
C GLU A 560 43.95 51.99 -37.16
N HIS A 561 44.81 51.55 -38.09
CA HIS A 561 45.39 50.21 -38.07
C HIS A 561 46.35 50.05 -36.89
N TYR A 562 47.22 51.04 -36.65
CA TYR A 562 48.12 51.04 -35.50
C TYR A 562 47.33 50.93 -34.19
N ASN A 563 46.33 51.80 -33.99
CA ASN A 563 45.48 51.82 -32.80
C ASN A 563 44.72 50.52 -32.56
N LYS A 564 44.43 49.76 -33.62
CA LYS A 564 43.83 48.44 -33.51
C LYS A 564 44.86 47.38 -33.10
N MET A 565 46.04 47.38 -33.72
CA MET A 565 47.06 46.36 -33.50
C MET A 565 47.89 46.57 -32.23
N SER A 566 48.01 47.80 -31.75
CA SER A 566 48.68 48.15 -30.48
C SER A 566 47.99 47.54 -29.26
N LYS A 567 46.77 47.00 -29.41
CA LYS A 567 46.02 46.29 -28.36
C LYS A 567 46.34 44.80 -28.28
N ILE A 568 47.10 44.24 -29.23
CA ILE A 568 47.40 42.81 -29.30
C ILE A 568 48.47 42.46 -28.28
N GLY A 569 48.26 41.40 -27.48
CA GLY A 569 49.27 40.87 -26.56
C GLY A 569 49.49 41.71 -25.28
N ILE A 570 48.76 42.82 -25.12
CA ILE A 570 48.65 43.51 -23.85
C ILE A 570 47.74 42.66 -22.97
N ASN A 571 48.33 41.90 -22.05
CA ASN A 571 47.58 41.26 -20.98
C ASN A 571 47.17 42.35 -19.99
N ASP A 572 45.88 42.44 -19.67
CA ASP A 572 45.45 43.01 -18.39
C ASP A 572 46.01 42.17 -17.23
#